data_AF-A0A420S0L0-F1
#
_entry.id   AF-A0A420S0L0-F1
#
_cell.length_a   1.000
_cell.length_b   1.000
_cell.length_c   1.000
_cell.angle_alpha   90.00
_cell.angle_beta   90.00
_cell.angle_gamma   90.00
#
_symmetry.space_group_name_H-M   'P 1'
#
loop_
_entity.id
_entity.type
_entity.pdbx_description
1 polymer ?
#
loop_
_entity_poly.entity_id
_entity_poly.type
_entity_poly.pdbx_seq_one_letter_code
_entity_poly.pdbx_strand_id
1 'polypeptide(L)'
;MKFDKLEYTGKKPYHDRLAATHWQPGDTKLVPEAVARKLLRFVEFSRAPATQQQADQLQPEAQQGQQVQQPDTSDQQDDAALQQAHAAQQQADQLQQQERAATESMLLTIEGMDKGALVEYAAKYEVKLDARKGEVKMRAEELIERFRDDAKDTQTPHLWRDELVTAWLNEAVAEAAVRGRLLLEVDRPQVCQVQVKEGQATYPLHPSLYEITYIAYEVDGVREPQALTLVSTEWLDRHQPGWRHKRLDRMCWAVQGERSIRLVPAPPRDGHLLLEGYRLPLRPMCNPGESPEIHAFSHDKLVLWALYRAFSQSDADGFDPSRAALAEAEFTRFFGRRPDSDMRRQTREDQPHVTESIIL
;
A
#
# COMPACT_ATOMS: atom_id res chain seq x y z
N MET A 1 -47.12 5.56 -15.04
CA MET A 1 -45.75 5.07 -14.75
C MET A 1 -45.86 3.60 -14.38
N LYS A 2 -45.02 2.72 -14.95
CA LYS A 2 -45.01 1.28 -14.62
C LYS A 2 -44.13 1.04 -13.39
N PHE A 3 -44.59 0.19 -12.49
CA PHE A 3 -43.89 -0.17 -11.25
C PHE A 3 -43.71 -1.69 -11.20
N ASP A 4 -42.51 -2.12 -10.82
CA ASP A 4 -42.15 -3.52 -10.61
C ASP A 4 -42.02 -3.78 -9.10
N LYS A 5 -42.51 -4.93 -8.63
CA LYS A 5 -42.32 -5.37 -7.25
C LYS A 5 -41.02 -6.17 -7.16
N LEU A 6 -40.05 -5.66 -6.42
CA LEU A 6 -38.76 -6.32 -6.19
C LEU A 6 -38.64 -6.81 -4.76
N GLU A 7 -37.96 -7.93 -4.59
CA GLU A 7 -37.56 -8.53 -3.32
C GLU A 7 -36.03 -8.45 -3.17
N TYR A 8 -35.56 -8.11 -1.97
CA TYR A 8 -34.13 -8.03 -1.65
C TYR A 8 -33.72 -9.17 -0.71
N THR A 9 -32.79 -10.01 -1.17
CA THR A 9 -32.31 -11.22 -0.46
C THR A 9 -30.89 -11.07 0.08
N GLY A 10 -30.31 -9.86 0.01
CA GLY A 10 -28.95 -9.61 0.49
C GLY A 10 -28.84 -9.70 2.02
N LYS A 11 -27.64 -10.05 2.52
CA LYS A 11 -27.39 -10.25 3.96
C LYS A 11 -27.22 -8.96 4.78
N LYS A 12 -27.01 -7.82 4.12
CA LYS A 12 -26.79 -6.50 4.74
C LYS A 12 -27.79 -5.48 4.19
N PRO A 13 -28.15 -4.42 4.93
CA PRO A 13 -29.01 -3.36 4.41
C PRO A 13 -28.40 -2.72 3.16
N TYR A 14 -29.23 -2.46 2.14
CA TYR A 14 -28.81 -1.84 0.90
C TYR A 14 -29.50 -0.48 0.71
N HIS A 15 -28.73 0.55 0.36
CA HIS A 15 -29.25 1.88 0.10
C HIS A 15 -29.15 2.21 -1.39
N ASP A 16 -30.31 2.32 -2.06
CA ASP A 16 -30.35 2.80 -3.44
C ASP A 16 -30.29 4.33 -3.45
N ARG A 17 -29.19 4.87 -3.94
CA ARG A 17 -29.00 6.32 -4.12
C ARG A 17 -29.91 6.92 -5.19
N LEU A 18 -30.43 6.13 -6.13
CA LEU A 18 -31.22 6.64 -7.25
C LEU A 18 -32.69 6.87 -6.89
N ALA A 19 -33.27 5.99 -6.08
CA ALA A 19 -34.65 6.09 -5.63
C ALA A 19 -34.76 6.51 -4.15
N ALA A 20 -33.64 6.86 -3.50
CA ALA A 20 -33.55 7.11 -2.06
C ALA A 20 -34.22 6.00 -1.22
N THR A 21 -34.21 4.78 -1.74
CA THR A 21 -34.95 3.66 -1.16
C THR A 21 -34.00 2.78 -0.37
N HIS A 22 -34.29 2.63 0.92
CA HIS A 22 -33.57 1.72 1.81
C HIS A 22 -34.17 0.32 1.73
N TRP A 23 -33.35 -0.72 1.70
CA TRP A 23 -33.77 -2.13 1.62
C TRP A 23 -33.16 -2.92 2.77
N GLN A 24 -34.01 -3.59 3.57
CA GLN A 24 -33.60 -4.54 4.60
C GLN A 24 -33.63 -5.98 4.05
N PRO A 25 -32.79 -6.90 4.55
CA PRO A 25 -32.85 -8.31 4.16
C PRO A 25 -34.27 -8.89 4.27
N GLY A 26 -34.83 -9.38 3.15
CA GLY A 26 -36.21 -9.88 3.05
C GLY A 26 -37.26 -8.85 2.65
N ASP A 27 -36.89 -7.57 2.46
CA ASP A 27 -37.85 -6.53 2.06
C ASP A 27 -38.39 -6.76 0.65
N THR A 28 -39.67 -6.48 0.46
CA THR A 28 -40.31 -6.43 -0.85
C THR A 28 -40.97 -5.08 -1.09
N LYS A 29 -40.55 -4.34 -2.13
CA LYS A 29 -41.06 -2.97 -2.42
C LYS A 29 -41.41 -2.79 -3.89
N LEU A 30 -42.34 -1.87 -4.15
CA LEU A 30 -42.69 -1.41 -5.50
C LEU A 30 -41.74 -0.30 -5.91
N VAL A 31 -41.04 -0.49 -7.02
CA VAL A 31 -40.11 0.51 -7.58
C VAL A 31 -40.47 0.86 -9.03
N PRO A 32 -40.25 2.11 -9.48
CA PRO A 32 -40.43 2.48 -10.87
C PRO A 32 -39.59 1.60 -11.80
N GLU A 33 -40.13 1.24 -12.96
CA GLU A 33 -39.48 0.32 -13.92
C GLU A 33 -38.03 0.74 -14.28
N ALA A 34 -37.77 2.04 -14.39
CA ALA A 34 -36.44 2.58 -14.69
C ALA A 34 -35.40 2.30 -13.59
N VAL A 35 -35.85 2.26 -12.33
CA VAL A 35 -35.03 1.91 -11.16
C VAL A 35 -34.91 0.39 -11.09
N ALA A 36 -36.00 -0.35 -11.33
CA ALA A 36 -36.02 -1.80 -11.31
C ALA A 36 -35.01 -2.43 -12.28
N ARG A 37 -34.89 -1.89 -13.51
CA ARG A 37 -33.89 -2.35 -14.50
C ARG A 37 -32.45 -2.22 -14.01
N LYS A 38 -32.16 -1.28 -13.11
CA LYS A 38 -30.82 -1.09 -12.54
C LYS A 38 -30.60 -1.99 -11.33
N LEU A 39 -31.61 -2.10 -10.45
CA LEU A 39 -31.54 -2.95 -9.26
C LEU A 39 -31.47 -4.44 -9.60
N LEU A 40 -32.17 -4.90 -10.64
CA LEU A 40 -32.09 -6.29 -11.13
C LEU A 40 -30.73 -6.69 -11.74
N ARG A 41 -29.75 -5.78 -11.83
CA ARG A 41 -28.37 -6.14 -12.20
C ARG A 41 -27.60 -6.75 -11.04
N PHE A 42 -28.06 -6.52 -9.81
CA PHE A 42 -27.49 -7.06 -8.59
C PHE A 42 -28.16 -8.40 -8.28
N VAL A 43 -27.36 -9.42 -7.93
CA VAL A 43 -27.85 -10.80 -7.74
C VAL A 43 -28.77 -10.92 -6.53
N GLU A 44 -28.69 -9.96 -5.62
CA GLU A 44 -29.45 -9.84 -4.39
C GLU A 44 -30.90 -9.38 -4.62
N PHE A 45 -31.25 -8.91 -5.84
CA PHE A 45 -32.58 -8.44 -6.19
C PHE A 45 -33.28 -9.35 -7.19
N SER A 46 -34.50 -9.78 -6.87
CA SER A 46 -35.34 -10.58 -7.75
C SER A 46 -36.73 -9.95 -7.91
N ARG A 47 -37.41 -10.24 -9.03
CA ARG A 47 -38.81 -9.87 -9.19
C ARG A 47 -39.66 -10.77 -8.29
N ALA A 48 -40.46 -10.17 -7.41
CA ALA A 48 -41.34 -10.91 -6.53
C ALA A 48 -42.44 -11.62 -7.36
N PRO A 49 -42.83 -12.87 -7.02
CA PRO A 49 -43.92 -13.56 -7.70
C PRO A 49 -45.22 -12.76 -7.53
N ALA A 50 -45.93 -12.55 -8.64
CA ALA A 50 -47.14 -11.75 -8.66
C ALA A 50 -48.30 -12.50 -7.99
N THR A 51 -48.51 -12.27 -6.70
CA THR A 51 -49.77 -12.63 -6.04
C THR A 51 -50.72 -11.43 -6.16
N GLN A 52 -51.76 -11.61 -6.97
CA GLN A 52 -52.91 -10.72 -7.07
C GLN A 52 -53.54 -10.56 -5.69
N GLN A 53 -53.54 -9.34 -5.13
CA GLN A 53 -54.66 -8.73 -4.38
C GLN A 53 -54.22 -7.41 -3.73
N GLN A 54 -55.15 -6.46 -3.74
CA GLN A 54 -55.11 -5.12 -3.15
C GLN A 54 -54.40 -4.04 -3.98
N ALA A 55 -54.87 -3.91 -5.22
CA ALA A 55 -55.16 -2.60 -5.80
C ALA A 55 -56.69 -2.41 -5.73
N ASP A 56 -57.18 -1.71 -4.72
CA ASP A 56 -58.44 -0.97 -4.80
C ASP A 56 -58.59 -0.08 -3.56
N GLN A 57 -58.22 1.20 -3.74
CA GLN A 57 -58.99 2.35 -3.27
C GLN A 57 -58.33 3.61 -3.84
N LEU A 58 -58.88 4.07 -4.96
CA LEU A 58 -58.63 5.37 -5.55
C LEU A 58 -59.86 6.28 -5.31
N GLN A 59 -59.64 7.36 -4.54
CA GLN A 59 -60.20 8.72 -4.72
C GLN A 59 -61.71 8.98 -4.43
N PRO A 60 -62.20 10.23 -4.48
CA PRO A 60 -61.80 11.46 -3.75
C PRO A 60 -63.01 12.22 -3.15
N GLU A 61 -62.92 12.91 -2.01
CA GLU A 61 -63.86 14.00 -1.71
C GLU A 61 -63.19 15.18 -1.02
N ALA A 62 -63.31 16.33 -1.68
CA ALA A 62 -63.03 17.65 -1.14
C ALA A 62 -64.17 18.07 -0.22
N GLN A 63 -63.85 18.52 1.00
CA GLN A 63 -64.71 19.43 1.74
C GLN A 63 -63.84 20.37 2.59
N GLN A 64 -64.15 21.66 2.43
CA GLN A 64 -63.60 22.80 3.12
C GLN A 64 -63.96 22.78 4.60
N GLY A 65 -63.07 23.29 5.46
CA GLY A 65 -63.47 23.88 6.73
C GLY A 65 -62.53 23.62 7.91
N GLN A 66 -62.06 24.74 8.47
CA GLN A 66 -61.55 24.93 9.83
C GLN A 66 -60.06 24.70 10.13
N GLN A 67 -59.42 25.86 10.33
CA GLN A 67 -58.17 26.07 11.03
C GLN A 67 -58.15 25.39 12.40
N VAL A 68 -57.12 24.60 12.67
CA VAL A 68 -56.57 24.42 14.02
C VAL A 68 -55.05 24.40 13.90
N GLN A 69 -54.39 25.32 14.59
CA GLN A 69 -52.93 25.41 14.72
C GLN A 69 -52.38 24.18 15.44
N GLN A 70 -51.37 23.51 14.88
CA GLN A 70 -50.46 22.62 15.61
C GLN A 70 -49.01 22.93 15.22
N PRO A 71 -48.05 22.84 16.16
CA PRO A 71 -46.69 23.34 15.97
C PRO A 71 -45.78 22.36 15.23
N ASP A 72 -44.79 22.92 14.52
CA ASP A 72 -43.65 22.25 13.88
C ASP A 72 -43.00 21.21 14.79
N THR A 73 -43.02 19.94 14.36
CA THR A 73 -42.25 18.84 14.99
C THR A 73 -41.39 18.07 13.98
N SER A 74 -41.27 18.55 12.73
CA SER A 74 -40.46 17.90 11.68
C SER A 74 -38.94 18.01 11.90
N ASP A 75 -38.44 19.14 12.40
CA ASP A 75 -36.98 19.36 12.48
C ASP A 75 -36.28 18.51 13.55
N GLN A 76 -36.97 18.12 14.63
CA GLN A 76 -36.38 17.29 15.68
C GLN A 76 -36.25 15.81 15.33
N GLN A 77 -37.11 15.31 14.42
CA GLN A 77 -37.06 13.92 13.99
C GLN A 77 -35.96 13.69 12.93
N ASP A 78 -35.70 14.67 12.08
CA ASP A 78 -34.63 14.61 11.07
C ASP A 78 -33.23 14.71 11.70
N ASP A 79 -33.05 15.56 12.72
CA ASP A 79 -31.79 15.66 13.47
C ASP A 79 -31.47 14.36 14.24
N ALA A 80 -32.48 13.71 14.82
CA ALA A 80 -32.31 12.42 15.50
C ALA A 80 -31.95 11.29 14.51
N ALA A 81 -32.54 11.29 13.31
CA ALA A 81 -32.24 10.32 12.26
C ALA A 81 -30.81 10.49 11.72
N LEU A 82 -30.37 11.74 11.51
CA LEU A 82 -28.99 12.08 11.10
C LEU A 82 -27.96 11.66 12.16
N GLN A 83 -28.24 11.90 13.44
CA GLN A 83 -27.36 11.46 14.53
C GLN A 83 -27.26 9.94 14.63
N GLN A 84 -28.36 9.22 14.44
CA GLN A 84 -28.37 7.76 14.43
C GLN A 84 -27.61 7.19 13.22
N ALA A 85 -27.72 7.81 12.04
CA ALA A 85 -26.97 7.40 10.85
C ALA A 85 -25.46 7.59 11.03
N HIS A 86 -25.02 8.72 11.60
CA HIS A 86 -23.62 8.95 11.92
C HIS A 86 -23.09 7.97 12.97
N ALA A 87 -23.87 7.67 14.01
CA ALA A 87 -23.48 6.69 15.03
C ALA A 87 -23.36 5.27 14.44
N ALA A 88 -24.30 4.87 13.58
CA ALA A 88 -24.24 3.58 12.89
C ALA A 88 -23.02 3.47 11.96
N GLN A 89 -22.66 4.56 11.27
CA GLN A 89 -21.48 4.60 10.41
C GLN A 89 -20.18 4.53 11.23
N GLN A 90 -20.08 5.26 12.34
CA GLN A 90 -18.93 5.18 13.25
C GLN A 90 -18.76 3.76 13.83
N GLN A 91 -19.86 3.10 14.20
CA GLN A 91 -19.83 1.72 14.67
C GLN A 91 -19.37 0.76 13.57
N ALA A 92 -19.84 0.95 12.34
CA ALA A 92 -19.39 0.14 11.20
C ALA A 92 -17.89 0.33 10.91
N ASP A 93 -17.40 1.57 10.99
CA ASP A 93 -15.98 1.89 10.79
C ASP A 93 -15.12 1.29 11.92
N GLN A 94 -15.58 1.35 13.17
CA GLN A 94 -14.89 0.70 14.30
C GLN A 94 -14.83 -0.82 14.14
N LEU A 95 -15.92 -1.46 13.71
CA LEU A 95 -15.93 -2.91 13.46
C LEU A 95 -14.93 -3.28 12.35
N GLN A 96 -14.88 -2.52 11.25
CA GLN A 96 -13.90 -2.77 10.19
C GLN A 96 -12.45 -2.57 10.66
N GLN A 97 -12.19 -1.57 11.49
CA GLN A 97 -10.86 -1.34 12.07
C GLN A 97 -10.47 -2.49 13.01
N GLN A 98 -11.40 -3.00 13.83
CA GLN A 98 -11.17 -4.15 14.69
C GLN A 98 -10.90 -5.43 13.89
N GLU A 99 -11.66 -5.68 12.82
CA GLU A 99 -11.42 -6.82 11.91
C GLU A 99 -10.04 -6.72 11.24
N ARG A 100 -9.64 -5.53 10.80
CA ARG A 100 -8.30 -5.28 10.24
C ARG A 100 -7.21 -5.53 11.28
N ALA A 101 -7.33 -4.94 12.47
CA ALA A 101 -6.37 -5.13 13.55
C ALA A 101 -6.25 -6.60 13.97
N ALA A 102 -7.37 -7.35 14.00
CA ALA A 102 -7.38 -8.79 14.27
C ALA A 102 -6.67 -9.59 13.17
N THR A 103 -6.89 -9.22 11.90
CA THR A 103 -6.22 -9.86 10.76
C THR A 103 -4.72 -9.58 10.77
N GLU A 104 -4.33 -8.34 11.03
CA GLU A 104 -2.93 -7.91 11.14
C GLU A 104 -2.21 -8.62 12.29
N SER A 105 -2.86 -8.71 13.46
CA SER A 105 -2.35 -9.47 14.61
C SER A 105 -2.16 -10.95 14.29
N MET A 106 -3.12 -11.56 13.57
CA MET A 106 -3.02 -12.95 13.12
C MET A 106 -1.86 -13.13 12.12
N LEU A 107 -1.70 -12.22 11.16
CA LEU A 107 -0.62 -12.26 10.18
C LEU A 107 0.76 -12.13 10.85
N LEU A 108 0.91 -11.22 11.80
CA LEU A 108 2.14 -11.04 12.58
C LEU A 108 2.50 -12.32 13.37
N THR A 109 1.48 -13.00 13.89
CA THR A 109 1.67 -14.28 14.60
C THR A 109 2.15 -15.37 13.66
N ILE A 110 1.59 -15.46 12.45
CA ILE A 110 1.99 -16.42 11.41
C ILE A 110 3.41 -16.12 10.91
N GLU A 111 3.78 -14.84 10.77
CA GLU A 111 5.10 -14.41 10.31
C GLU A 111 6.23 -14.87 11.25
N GLY A 112 5.97 -14.92 12.57
CA GLY A 112 6.93 -15.40 13.56
C GLY A 112 6.99 -16.92 13.75
N MET A 113 6.12 -17.70 13.09
CA MET A 113 6.07 -19.15 13.26
C MET A 113 7.19 -19.86 12.50
N ASP A 114 7.76 -20.88 13.15
CA ASP A 114 8.61 -21.82 12.43
C ASP A 114 7.79 -22.74 11.51
N LYS A 115 8.51 -23.45 10.64
CA LYS A 115 7.95 -24.34 9.64
C LYS A 115 7.07 -25.45 10.22
N GLY A 116 7.37 -25.95 11.42
CA GLY A 116 6.55 -26.94 12.11
C GLY A 116 5.26 -26.32 12.63
N ALA A 117 5.37 -25.17 13.28
CA ALA A 117 4.23 -24.41 13.80
C ALA A 117 3.25 -23.99 12.69
N LEU A 118 3.74 -23.62 11.50
CA LEU A 118 2.88 -23.32 10.35
C LEU A 118 2.05 -24.52 9.88
N VAL A 119 2.65 -25.72 9.87
CA VAL A 119 1.94 -26.96 9.49
C VAL A 119 0.85 -27.29 10.50
N GLU A 120 1.14 -27.17 11.79
CA GLU A 120 0.15 -27.38 12.86
C GLU A 120 -0.98 -26.34 12.81
N TYR A 121 -0.62 -25.06 12.59
CA TYR A 121 -1.58 -23.98 12.45
C TYR A 121 -2.52 -24.22 11.26
N ALA A 122 -1.99 -24.61 10.10
CA ALA A 122 -2.81 -24.94 8.94
C ALA A 122 -3.71 -26.17 9.17
N ALA A 123 -3.22 -27.17 9.91
CA ALA A 123 -4.01 -28.35 10.26
C ALA A 123 -5.24 -28.01 11.12
N LYS A 124 -5.17 -26.97 11.97
CA LYS A 124 -6.32 -26.45 12.73
C LYS A 124 -7.48 -26.00 11.83
N TYR A 125 -7.17 -25.58 10.61
CA TYR A 125 -8.14 -25.15 9.60
C TYR A 125 -8.32 -26.19 8.47
N GLU A 126 -7.95 -27.45 8.72
CA GLU A 126 -8.03 -28.56 7.76
C GLU A 126 -7.20 -28.36 6.48
N VAL A 127 -6.25 -27.42 6.48
CA VAL A 127 -5.34 -27.15 5.36
C VAL A 127 -4.06 -27.99 5.52
N LYS A 128 -3.72 -28.80 4.52
CA LYS A 128 -2.47 -29.56 4.48
C LYS A 128 -1.36 -28.75 3.81
N LEU A 129 -0.42 -28.24 4.61
CA LEU A 129 0.81 -27.63 4.11
C LEU A 129 1.91 -28.69 3.92
N ASP A 130 2.45 -28.81 2.70
CA ASP A 130 3.64 -29.64 2.45
C ASP A 130 4.89 -28.86 2.85
N ALA A 131 5.46 -29.23 3.99
CA ALA A 131 6.68 -28.61 4.50
C ALA A 131 7.84 -28.64 3.48
N ARG A 132 7.89 -29.56 2.52
CA ARG A 132 8.99 -29.60 1.53
C ARG A 132 8.85 -28.55 0.43
N LYS A 133 7.66 -27.99 0.24
CA LYS A 133 7.43 -26.91 -0.71
C LYS A 133 7.71 -25.57 -0.04
N GLY A 134 8.60 -24.78 -0.65
CA GLY A 134 8.77 -23.37 -0.28
C GLY A 134 7.55 -22.54 -0.66
N GLU A 135 7.57 -21.27 -0.30
CA GLU A 135 6.60 -20.28 -0.77
C GLU A 135 6.47 -20.35 -2.30
N VAL A 136 5.23 -20.39 -2.82
CA VAL A 136 4.98 -20.35 -4.26
C VAL A 136 5.30 -18.94 -4.75
N LYS A 137 6.54 -18.74 -5.16
CA LYS A 137 6.99 -17.49 -5.78
C LYS A 137 6.67 -17.51 -7.25
N MET A 138 5.97 -16.47 -7.71
CA MET A 138 5.85 -16.25 -9.14
C MET A 138 7.23 -16.08 -9.77
N ARG A 139 7.43 -16.75 -10.89
CA ARG A 139 8.63 -16.65 -11.73
C ARG A 139 8.44 -15.56 -12.78
N ALA A 140 9.54 -15.12 -13.39
CA ALA A 140 9.51 -14.13 -14.46
C ALA A 140 8.60 -14.58 -15.61
N GLU A 141 8.63 -15.87 -15.99
CA GLU A 141 7.73 -16.43 -17.01
C GLU A 141 6.25 -16.26 -16.66
N GLU A 142 5.86 -16.60 -15.42
CA GLU A 142 4.48 -16.49 -14.94
C GLU A 142 4.02 -15.03 -14.86
N LEU A 143 4.92 -14.11 -14.47
CA LEU A 143 4.64 -12.68 -14.45
C LEU A 143 4.46 -12.10 -15.85
N ILE A 144 5.25 -12.58 -16.83
CA ILE A 144 5.11 -12.19 -18.23
C ILE A 144 3.79 -12.69 -18.79
N GLU A 145 3.45 -13.96 -18.58
CA GLU A 145 2.16 -14.53 -19.00
C GLU A 145 0.99 -13.72 -18.42
N ARG A 146 1.06 -13.39 -17.13
CA ARG A 146 0.05 -12.55 -16.49
C ARG A 146 -0.04 -11.16 -17.11
N PHE A 147 1.11 -10.55 -17.41
CA PHE A 147 1.15 -9.29 -18.14
C PHE A 147 0.48 -9.40 -19.52
N ARG A 148 0.72 -10.48 -20.28
CA ARG A 148 0.10 -10.68 -21.60
C ARG A 148 -1.42 -10.75 -21.50
N ASP A 149 -1.93 -11.50 -20.53
CA ASP A 149 -3.36 -11.66 -20.32
C ASP A 149 -4.05 -10.35 -19.94
N ASP A 150 -3.42 -9.57 -19.05
CA ASP A 150 -3.95 -8.29 -18.61
C ASP A 150 -3.82 -7.22 -19.71
N ALA A 151 -2.72 -7.25 -20.48
CA ALA A 151 -2.49 -6.34 -21.59
C ALA A 151 -3.31 -6.67 -22.85
N LYS A 152 -3.82 -7.91 -22.95
CA LYS A 152 -4.42 -8.50 -24.17
C LYS A 152 -3.43 -8.66 -25.32
N ASP A 153 -2.15 -8.87 -24.99
CA ASP A 153 -1.07 -9.12 -25.93
C ASP A 153 -0.78 -10.62 -26.07
N THR A 154 -1.79 -11.39 -26.48
CA THR A 154 -1.73 -12.86 -26.54
C THR A 154 -1.46 -13.40 -27.95
N GLN A 155 -1.53 -12.56 -28.97
CA GLN A 155 -1.27 -12.97 -30.36
C GLN A 155 0.22 -12.94 -30.67
N THR A 156 0.68 -13.90 -31.47
CA THR A 156 2.07 -13.95 -31.95
C THR A 156 2.16 -13.36 -33.36
N PRO A 157 3.18 -12.52 -33.65
CA PRO A 157 4.21 -12.01 -32.74
C PRO A 157 3.62 -11.03 -31.70
N HIS A 158 4.12 -11.13 -30.46
CA HIS A 158 3.69 -10.24 -29.37
C HIS A 158 4.08 -8.79 -29.66
N LEU A 159 3.23 -7.85 -29.25
CA LEU A 159 3.46 -6.41 -29.38
C LEU A 159 4.69 -5.98 -28.60
N TRP A 160 4.82 -6.45 -27.35
CA TRP A 160 6.00 -6.21 -26.53
C TRP A 160 6.86 -7.47 -26.48
N ARG A 161 8.18 -7.37 -26.53
CA ARG A 161 9.06 -8.54 -26.40
C ARG A 161 9.27 -8.92 -24.93
N ASP A 162 9.51 -10.20 -24.65
CA ASP A 162 9.67 -10.70 -23.28
C ASP A 162 10.81 -10.00 -22.54
N GLU A 163 11.90 -9.64 -23.23
CA GLU A 163 13.01 -8.92 -22.62
C GLU A 163 12.59 -7.53 -22.12
N LEU A 164 11.70 -6.86 -22.87
CA LEU A 164 11.19 -5.54 -22.52
C LEU A 164 10.23 -5.61 -21.33
N VAL A 165 9.34 -6.60 -21.32
CA VAL A 165 8.43 -6.85 -20.19
C VAL A 165 9.22 -7.20 -18.92
N THR A 166 10.25 -8.05 -19.04
CA THR A 166 11.16 -8.39 -17.94
C THR A 166 11.85 -7.15 -17.37
N ALA A 167 12.30 -6.23 -18.23
CA ALA A 167 12.91 -4.98 -17.78
C ALA A 167 11.95 -4.12 -16.96
N TRP A 168 10.68 -3.99 -17.38
CA TRP A 168 9.67 -3.27 -16.58
C TRP A 168 9.30 -3.99 -15.29
N LEU A 169 9.29 -5.31 -15.28
CA LEU A 169 9.10 -6.08 -14.05
C LEU A 169 10.25 -5.85 -13.07
N ASN A 170 11.51 -5.84 -13.53
CA ASN A 170 12.66 -5.51 -12.69
C ASN A 170 12.56 -4.09 -12.11
N GLU A 171 12.11 -3.13 -12.91
CA GLU A 171 11.83 -1.78 -12.45
C GLU A 171 10.71 -1.76 -11.40
N ALA A 172 9.65 -2.55 -11.61
CA ALA A 172 8.56 -2.70 -10.65
C ALA A 172 9.06 -3.18 -9.29
N VAL A 173 9.98 -4.15 -9.27
CA VAL A 173 10.58 -4.67 -8.02
C VAL A 173 11.36 -3.56 -7.32
N ALA A 174 12.16 -2.78 -8.05
CA ALA A 174 12.92 -1.67 -7.49
C ALA A 174 11.99 -0.57 -6.94
N GLU A 175 10.94 -0.20 -7.67
CA GLU A 175 9.94 0.77 -7.21
C GLU A 175 9.18 0.28 -5.99
N ALA A 176 8.77 -0.99 -5.98
CA ALA A 176 8.10 -1.61 -4.84
C ALA A 176 9.00 -1.62 -3.60
N ALA A 177 10.27 -2.03 -3.76
CA ALA A 177 11.25 -2.06 -2.67
C ALA A 177 11.43 -0.68 -2.03
N VAL A 178 11.48 0.38 -2.85
CA VAL A 178 11.65 1.76 -2.40
C VAL A 178 10.39 2.32 -1.74
N ARG A 179 9.23 2.17 -2.39
CA ARG A 179 7.95 2.74 -1.93
C ARG A 179 7.48 2.07 -0.64
N GLY A 180 7.62 0.74 -0.57
CA GLY A 180 7.19 -0.06 0.57
C GLY A 180 8.28 -0.31 1.62
N ARG A 181 9.53 0.15 1.40
CA ARG A 181 10.70 -0.20 2.24
C ARG A 181 10.76 -1.71 2.54
N LEU A 182 10.65 -2.51 1.47
CA LEU A 182 10.41 -3.96 1.59
C LEU A 182 11.67 -4.78 1.90
N LEU A 183 12.85 -4.24 1.63
CA LEU A 183 14.11 -4.99 1.70
C LEU A 183 15.04 -4.36 2.74
N LEU A 184 14.80 -4.69 4.01
CA LEU A 184 15.71 -4.40 5.10
C LEU A 184 16.88 -5.38 5.06
N GLU A 185 18.10 -4.86 5.10
CA GLU A 185 19.35 -5.63 5.13
C GLU A 185 20.08 -5.34 6.44
N VAL A 186 20.42 -6.42 7.17
CA VAL A 186 21.00 -6.34 8.52
C VAL A 186 22.24 -7.22 8.72
N ASP A 187 22.48 -8.20 7.84
CA ASP A 187 23.49 -9.25 8.11
C ASP A 187 24.50 -9.41 6.98
N ARG A 188 24.12 -9.20 5.71
CA ARG A 188 25.00 -9.47 4.57
C ARG A 188 26.27 -8.60 4.61
N PRO A 189 27.48 -9.15 4.87
CA PRO A 189 28.67 -8.32 5.10
C PRO A 189 29.05 -7.42 3.92
N GLN A 190 28.78 -7.86 2.68
CA GLN A 190 29.06 -7.08 1.48
C GLN A 190 28.23 -5.78 1.38
N VAL A 191 27.11 -5.70 2.11
CA VAL A 191 26.21 -4.54 2.15
C VAL A 191 26.31 -3.83 3.50
N CYS A 192 26.34 -4.61 4.58
CA CYS A 192 26.26 -4.14 5.97
C CYS A 192 27.60 -3.77 6.59
N GLN A 193 28.74 -4.09 5.96
CA GLN A 193 30.04 -3.84 6.56
C GLN A 193 30.94 -3.02 5.65
N VAL A 194 31.58 -2.01 6.22
CA VAL A 194 32.59 -1.18 5.54
C VAL A 194 33.85 -1.12 6.40
N GLN A 195 34.97 -1.58 5.86
CA GLN A 195 36.26 -1.42 6.53
C GLN A 195 36.62 0.07 6.57
N VAL A 196 36.95 0.57 7.75
CA VAL A 196 37.40 1.94 7.95
C VAL A 196 38.86 2.01 8.41
N LYS A 197 39.51 3.11 8.04
CA LYS A 197 40.90 3.44 8.34
C LYS A 197 41.00 4.70 9.17
N GLU A 198 41.96 4.72 10.07
CA GLU A 198 42.27 5.90 10.88
C GLU A 198 42.45 7.14 10.00
N GLY A 199 41.77 8.23 10.38
CA GLY A 199 41.88 9.53 9.71
C GLY A 199 41.17 9.67 8.36
N GLN A 200 40.67 8.59 7.76
CA GLN A 200 39.89 8.66 6.51
C GLN A 200 38.40 8.91 6.82
N ALA A 201 37.85 10.03 6.36
CA ALA A 201 36.49 10.45 6.72
C ALA A 201 35.37 9.93 5.79
N THR A 202 35.68 9.43 4.59
CA THR A 202 34.65 9.10 3.59
C THR A 202 34.87 7.73 2.99
N TYR A 203 33.78 6.97 2.87
CA TYR A 203 33.77 5.61 2.38
C TYR A 203 32.63 5.39 1.40
N PRO A 204 32.79 4.52 0.39
CA PRO A 204 31.71 4.12 -0.48
C PRO A 204 30.69 3.27 0.29
N LEU A 205 29.41 3.41 -0.07
CA LEU A 205 28.34 2.50 0.36
C LEU A 205 28.05 1.50 -0.76
N HIS A 206 27.45 0.37 -0.40
CA HIS A 206 26.97 -0.58 -1.39
C HIS A 206 25.92 0.10 -2.30
N PRO A 207 26.00 -0.04 -3.64
CA PRO A 207 25.12 0.69 -4.56
C PRO A 207 23.62 0.44 -4.38
N SER A 208 23.24 -0.70 -3.80
CA SER A 208 21.83 -1.01 -3.53
C SER A 208 21.31 -0.36 -2.25
N LEU A 209 22.16 -0.01 -1.28
CA LEU A 209 21.76 0.51 0.02
C LEU A 209 21.39 1.99 -0.13
N TYR A 210 20.11 2.31 -0.07
CA TYR A 210 19.62 3.66 -0.35
C TYR A 210 19.18 4.43 0.90
N GLU A 211 18.88 3.75 2.00
CA GLU A 211 18.42 4.36 3.26
C GLU A 211 19.05 3.59 4.43
N ILE A 212 19.85 4.26 5.26
CA ILE A 212 20.46 3.66 6.45
C ILE A 212 19.54 3.91 7.65
N THR A 213 19.21 2.87 8.40
CA THR A 213 18.38 2.93 9.62
C THR A 213 19.22 2.82 10.88
N TYR A 214 20.33 2.09 10.83
CA TYR A 214 21.27 1.94 11.94
C TYR A 214 22.71 1.98 11.44
N ILE A 215 23.58 2.60 12.24
CA ILE A 215 25.00 2.64 11.98
C ILE A 215 25.77 2.57 13.31
N ALA A 216 26.76 1.70 13.35
CA ALA A 216 27.70 1.59 14.46
C ALA A 216 29.13 1.43 13.95
N TYR A 217 30.07 1.73 14.84
CA TYR A 217 31.50 1.60 14.60
C TYR A 217 32.11 0.65 15.61
N GLU A 218 32.71 -0.42 15.10
CA GLU A 218 33.42 -1.42 15.88
C GLU A 218 34.93 -1.23 15.65
N VAL A 219 35.68 -1.04 16.73
CA VAL A 219 37.15 -0.95 16.68
C VAL A 219 37.71 -2.37 16.79
N ASP A 220 38.74 -2.68 16.02
CA ASP A 220 39.40 -3.98 16.07
C ASP A 220 39.86 -4.32 17.51
N GLY A 221 39.36 -5.43 18.04
CA GLY A 221 39.68 -5.90 19.41
C GLY A 221 38.85 -5.28 20.54
N VAL A 222 37.88 -4.40 20.24
CA VAL A 222 36.90 -3.88 21.21
C VAL A 222 35.56 -4.57 20.98
N ARG A 223 34.91 -5.01 22.06
CA ARG A 223 33.73 -5.91 21.97
C ARG A 223 32.39 -5.19 21.82
N GLU A 224 32.32 -3.90 22.11
CA GLU A 224 31.08 -3.12 22.07
C GLU A 224 31.12 -2.10 20.92
N PRO A 225 30.24 -2.25 19.91
CA PRO A 225 30.12 -1.28 18.83
C PRO A 225 29.61 0.06 19.37
N GLN A 226 30.19 1.15 18.87
CA GLN A 226 29.75 2.50 19.15
C GLN A 226 28.71 2.94 18.12
N ALA A 227 27.45 3.11 18.54
CA ALA A 227 26.41 3.67 17.68
C ALA A 227 26.75 5.11 17.26
N LEU A 228 26.47 5.44 15.99
CA LEU A 228 26.61 6.79 15.43
C LEU A 228 25.23 7.39 15.16
N THR A 229 25.13 8.71 15.25
CA THR A 229 23.91 9.43 14.85
C THR A 229 24.00 9.84 13.38
N LEU A 230 23.05 9.41 12.57
CA LEU A 230 22.90 9.90 11.20
C LEU A 230 22.32 11.30 11.22
N VAL A 231 23.06 12.27 10.69
CA VAL A 231 22.65 13.68 10.64
C VAL A 231 22.81 14.26 9.25
N SER A 232 22.20 15.41 8.99
CA SER A 232 22.42 16.16 7.76
C SER A 232 23.67 17.04 7.83
N THR A 233 24.19 17.44 6.67
CA THR A 233 25.30 18.40 6.57
C THR A 233 24.91 19.74 7.21
N GLU A 234 23.68 20.18 6.96
CA GLU A 234 23.11 21.43 7.45
C GLU A 234 22.97 21.41 8.98
N TRP A 235 22.62 20.25 9.56
CA TRP A 235 22.59 20.08 11.00
C TRP A 235 23.98 20.23 11.61
N LEU A 236 25.01 19.61 11.01
CA LEU A 236 26.39 19.75 11.48
C LEU A 236 26.92 21.18 11.33
N ASP A 237 26.58 21.86 10.23
CA ASP A 237 26.97 23.25 10.00
C ASP A 237 26.38 24.19 11.07
N ARG A 238 25.16 23.93 11.53
CA ARG A 238 24.49 24.72 12.57
C ARG A 238 24.96 24.38 13.99
N HIS A 239 25.07 23.10 14.32
CA HIS A 239 25.28 22.64 15.69
C HIS A 239 26.73 22.30 16.02
N GLN A 240 27.57 22.05 15.01
CA GLN A 240 28.97 21.67 15.19
C GLN A 240 29.91 22.53 14.32
N PRO A 241 30.08 23.83 14.61
CA PRO A 241 30.99 24.70 13.86
C PRO A 241 32.39 24.09 13.72
N GLY A 242 32.94 24.15 12.51
CA GLY A 242 34.28 23.61 12.20
C GLY A 242 34.37 22.08 12.17
N TRP A 243 33.26 21.34 12.19
CA TRP A 243 33.25 19.87 12.18
C TRP A 243 34.07 19.23 11.04
N ARG A 244 34.27 19.93 9.92
CA ARG A 244 35.12 19.48 8.81
C ARG A 244 36.60 19.34 9.19
N HIS A 245 37.04 20.06 10.21
CA HIS A 245 38.44 20.13 10.66
C HIS A 245 38.63 19.63 12.10
N LYS A 246 37.54 19.37 12.84
CA LYS A 246 37.60 18.81 14.19
C LYS A 246 38.16 17.40 14.15
N ARG A 247 39.19 17.15 14.96
CA ARG A 247 39.64 15.81 15.35
C ARG A 247 39.15 15.60 16.77
N LEU A 248 38.00 14.97 16.94
CA LEU A 248 37.59 14.48 18.25
C LEU A 248 38.13 13.07 18.41
N ASP A 249 38.44 12.69 19.64
CA ASP A 249 38.88 11.33 19.98
C ASP A 249 37.75 10.30 19.80
N ARG A 250 36.51 10.79 19.62
CA ARG A 250 35.31 9.97 19.46
C ARG A 250 34.52 10.39 18.22
N MET A 251 34.27 9.42 17.34
CA MET A 251 33.44 9.56 16.15
C MET A 251 31.96 9.45 16.52
N CYS A 252 31.17 10.52 16.42
CA CYS A 252 29.79 10.53 16.95
C CYS A 252 28.72 10.54 15.85
N TRP A 253 29.05 11.05 14.67
CA TRP A 253 28.07 11.33 13.63
C TRP A 253 28.46 10.71 12.30
N ALA A 254 27.46 10.48 11.47
CA ALA A 254 27.64 10.12 10.07
C ALA A 254 26.68 10.87 9.17
N VAL A 255 27.14 11.22 7.97
CA VAL A 255 26.35 11.91 6.94
C VAL A 255 26.31 11.01 5.71
N GLN A 256 25.13 10.45 5.44
CA GLN A 256 24.90 9.67 4.22
C GLN A 256 24.78 10.63 3.02
N GLY A 257 25.67 10.45 2.04
CA GLY A 257 25.53 10.96 0.68
C GLY A 257 24.87 9.94 -0.23
N GLU A 258 24.84 10.19 -1.54
CA GLU A 258 24.12 9.34 -2.50
C GLU A 258 24.68 7.90 -2.58
N ARG A 259 26.00 7.74 -2.60
CA ARG A 259 26.68 6.42 -2.65
C ARG A 259 27.87 6.34 -1.69
N SER A 260 27.87 7.17 -0.67
CA SER A 260 28.99 7.30 0.26
C SER A 260 28.50 7.68 1.64
N ILE A 261 29.27 7.30 2.65
CA ILE A 261 29.07 7.72 4.03
C ILE A 261 30.26 8.58 4.45
N ARG A 262 29.98 9.75 5.03
CA ARG A 262 30.99 10.58 5.67
C ARG A 262 30.88 10.44 7.18
N LEU A 263 31.98 10.06 7.81
CA LEU A 263 32.14 9.90 9.23
C LEU A 263 32.65 11.20 9.86
N VAL A 264 32.06 11.58 10.99
CA VAL A 264 32.34 12.85 11.64
C VAL A 264 32.52 12.68 13.15
N PRO A 265 33.71 13.00 13.68
CA PRO A 265 34.98 13.14 12.95
C PRO A 265 35.43 11.87 12.23
N ALA A 266 36.56 11.95 11.52
CA ALA A 266 37.16 10.76 10.92
C ALA A 266 37.47 9.70 11.99
N PRO A 267 37.49 8.39 11.63
CA PRO A 267 37.76 7.31 12.57
C PRO A 267 39.06 7.54 13.33
N PRO A 268 39.04 7.39 14.67
CA PRO A 268 40.25 7.54 15.48
C PRO A 268 41.18 6.33 15.37
N ARG A 269 40.69 5.19 14.88
CA ARG A 269 41.44 3.93 14.68
C ARG A 269 40.89 3.16 13.49
N ASP A 270 41.62 2.13 13.06
CA ASP A 270 41.11 1.13 12.13
C ASP A 270 39.96 0.32 12.78
N GLY A 271 39.01 -0.13 11.95
CA GLY A 271 37.87 -0.92 12.40
C GLY A 271 36.83 -1.13 11.31
N HIS A 272 35.60 -1.43 11.71
CA HIS A 272 34.47 -1.72 10.82
C HIS A 272 33.28 -0.82 11.14
N LEU A 273 32.61 -0.33 10.09
CA LEU A 273 31.24 0.16 10.23
C LEU A 273 30.27 -1.00 10.06
N LEU A 274 29.30 -1.07 10.97
CA LEU A 274 28.13 -1.92 10.90
C LEU A 274 26.95 -1.07 10.43
N LEU A 275 26.26 -1.51 9.39
CA LEU A 275 25.17 -0.79 8.75
C LEU A 275 23.94 -1.69 8.67
N GLU A 276 22.79 -1.11 9.00
CA GLU A 276 21.49 -1.70 8.67
C GLU A 276 20.70 -0.68 7.86
N GLY A 277 19.89 -1.15 6.92
CA GLY A 277 19.08 -0.24 6.13
C GLY A 277 18.33 -0.88 4.98
N TYR A 278 17.52 -0.06 4.32
CA TYR A 278 16.74 -0.49 3.17
C TYR A 278 17.54 -0.41 1.87
N ARG A 279 17.33 -1.42 1.03
CA ARG A 279 18.08 -1.59 -0.22
C ARG A 279 17.20 -1.91 -1.42
N LEU A 280 17.79 -1.74 -2.60
CA LEU A 280 17.28 -2.28 -3.86
C LEU A 280 17.58 -3.78 -3.97
N PRO A 281 16.89 -4.50 -4.88
CA PRO A 281 17.28 -5.85 -5.30
C PRO A 281 18.76 -5.90 -5.71
N LEU A 282 19.46 -6.94 -5.29
CA LEU A 282 20.89 -7.11 -5.62
C LEU A 282 21.11 -7.57 -7.05
N ARG A 283 20.16 -8.34 -7.59
CA ARG A 283 20.25 -8.88 -8.95
C ARG A 283 18.90 -8.72 -9.66
N PRO A 284 18.90 -8.22 -10.91
CA PRO A 284 17.70 -8.26 -11.73
C PRO A 284 17.38 -9.70 -12.14
N MET A 285 16.11 -9.95 -12.44
CA MET A 285 15.68 -11.16 -13.15
C MET A 285 16.18 -11.08 -14.59
N CYS A 286 16.99 -12.06 -14.98
CA CYS A 286 17.55 -12.20 -16.32
C CYS A 286 17.02 -13.45 -17.05
N ASN A 287 16.47 -14.41 -16.30
CA ASN A 287 16.00 -15.68 -16.84
C ASN A 287 14.52 -15.93 -16.49
N PRO A 288 13.77 -16.67 -17.33
CA PRO A 288 12.33 -16.93 -17.09
C PRO A 288 12.02 -17.64 -15.76
N GLY A 289 12.94 -18.49 -15.29
CA GLY A 289 12.79 -19.24 -14.04
C GLY A 289 13.19 -18.49 -12.76
N GLU A 290 13.66 -17.24 -12.88
CA GLU A 290 14.03 -16.41 -11.72
C GLU A 290 12.79 -15.73 -11.13
N SER A 291 12.83 -15.46 -9.82
CA SER A 291 11.75 -14.79 -9.11
C SER A 291 12.20 -13.41 -8.61
N PRO A 292 11.26 -12.46 -8.44
CA PRO A 292 11.54 -11.18 -7.80
C PRO A 292 12.22 -11.35 -6.43
N GLU A 293 13.17 -10.46 -6.13
CA GLU A 293 13.82 -10.41 -4.82
C GLU A 293 12.97 -9.64 -3.80
N ILE A 294 11.67 -9.97 -3.72
CA ILE A 294 10.72 -9.49 -2.70
C ILE A 294 9.84 -10.65 -2.24
N HIS A 295 8.93 -10.41 -1.30
CA HIS A 295 8.01 -11.41 -0.77
C HIS A 295 6.93 -11.79 -1.81
N ALA A 296 6.55 -13.08 -1.90
CA ALA A 296 5.65 -13.55 -2.97
C ALA A 296 4.28 -12.90 -2.96
N PHE A 297 3.80 -12.55 -1.75
CA PHE A 297 2.58 -11.77 -1.52
C PHE A 297 2.44 -10.53 -2.43
N SER A 298 3.55 -9.90 -2.82
CA SER A 298 3.56 -8.69 -3.65
C SER A 298 3.75 -8.93 -5.15
N HIS A 299 4.03 -10.17 -5.59
CA HIS A 299 4.44 -10.45 -6.97
C HIS A 299 3.36 -10.09 -7.99
N ASP A 300 2.09 -10.42 -7.72
CA ASP A 300 0.95 -10.06 -8.58
C ASP A 300 0.87 -8.55 -8.88
N LYS A 301 1.30 -7.73 -7.92
CA LYS A 301 1.19 -6.27 -8.04
C LYS A 301 2.30 -5.67 -8.89
N LEU A 302 3.38 -6.41 -9.18
CA LEU A 302 4.46 -5.96 -10.05
C LEU A 302 3.99 -5.78 -11.50
N VAL A 303 3.03 -6.60 -11.94
CA VAL A 303 2.45 -6.53 -13.29
C VAL A 303 1.80 -5.16 -13.55
N LEU A 304 1.26 -4.50 -12.53
CA LEU A 304 0.65 -3.17 -12.66
C LEU A 304 1.66 -2.13 -13.17
N TRP A 305 2.91 -2.18 -12.69
CA TRP A 305 3.95 -1.28 -13.18
C TRP A 305 4.34 -1.58 -14.62
N ALA A 306 4.43 -2.87 -14.98
CA ALA A 306 4.69 -3.28 -16.36
C ALA A 306 3.58 -2.82 -17.31
N LEU A 307 2.30 -2.92 -16.90
CA LEU A 307 1.15 -2.40 -17.66
C LEU A 307 1.22 -0.88 -17.80
N TYR A 308 1.55 -0.16 -16.73
CA TYR A 308 1.77 1.29 -16.78
C TYR A 308 2.83 1.66 -17.83
N ARG A 309 3.99 0.99 -17.80
CA ARG A 309 5.08 1.23 -18.77
C ARG A 309 4.67 0.86 -20.19
N ALA A 310 3.97 -0.25 -20.38
CA ALA A 310 3.49 -0.71 -21.68
C ALA A 310 2.55 0.32 -22.33
N PHE A 311 1.52 0.74 -21.61
CA PHE A 311 0.49 1.66 -22.13
C PHE A 311 0.93 3.13 -22.20
N SER A 312 2.07 3.49 -21.60
CA SER A 312 2.62 4.86 -21.64
C SER A 312 3.52 5.13 -22.86
N GLN A 313 3.81 4.13 -23.69
CA GLN A 313 4.65 4.31 -24.88
C GLN A 313 3.89 5.04 -26.00
N SER A 314 4.27 6.29 -26.30
CA SER A 314 3.59 7.15 -27.27
C SER A 314 3.57 6.61 -28.71
N ASP A 315 4.62 5.88 -29.09
CA ASP A 315 4.85 5.45 -30.48
C ASP A 315 4.50 3.97 -30.69
N ALA A 316 3.86 3.34 -29.68
CA ALA A 316 3.43 1.95 -29.75
C ALA A 316 1.94 1.86 -30.07
N ASP A 317 1.56 0.85 -30.86
CA ASP A 317 0.16 0.52 -31.15
C ASP A 317 -0.67 0.24 -29.88
N GLY A 318 0.00 0.02 -28.74
CA GLY A 318 -0.60 -0.17 -27.42
C GLY A 318 -0.70 1.08 -26.55
N PHE A 319 -0.55 2.31 -27.06
CA PHE A 319 -0.70 3.51 -26.23
C PHE A 319 -2.13 3.65 -25.67
N ASP A 320 -2.26 3.63 -24.33
CA ASP A 320 -3.54 3.84 -23.63
C ASP A 320 -3.31 4.60 -22.31
N PRO A 321 -3.38 5.95 -22.32
CA PRO A 321 -3.08 6.75 -21.14
C PRO A 321 -4.07 6.53 -19.99
N SER A 322 -5.30 6.08 -20.28
CA SER A 322 -6.31 5.84 -19.23
C SER A 322 -5.99 4.56 -18.46
N ARG A 323 -5.64 3.48 -19.17
CA ARG A 323 -5.20 2.23 -18.55
C ARG A 323 -3.85 2.38 -17.85
N ALA A 324 -2.93 3.16 -18.43
CA ALA A 324 -1.65 3.48 -17.80
C ALA A 324 -1.86 4.15 -16.43
N ALA A 325 -2.67 5.21 -16.37
CA ALA A 325 -2.94 5.94 -15.13
C ALA A 325 -3.64 5.07 -14.07
N LEU A 326 -4.58 4.20 -14.48
CA LEU A 326 -5.22 3.26 -13.55
C LEU A 326 -4.22 2.26 -12.96
N ALA A 327 -3.34 1.70 -13.78
CA ALA A 327 -2.34 0.74 -13.35
C ALA A 327 -1.33 1.37 -12.37
N GLU A 328 -0.86 2.58 -12.68
CA GLU A 328 0.03 3.33 -11.77
C GLU A 328 -0.66 3.69 -10.45
N ALA A 329 -1.94 4.09 -10.50
CA ALA A 329 -2.72 4.44 -9.32
C ALA A 329 -2.89 3.22 -8.39
N GLU A 330 -3.22 2.04 -8.94
CA GLU A 330 -3.34 0.81 -8.16
C GLU A 330 -1.99 0.33 -7.60
N PHE A 331 -0.91 0.44 -8.37
CA PHE A 331 0.44 0.15 -7.88
C PHE A 331 0.81 1.06 -6.70
N THR A 332 0.54 2.36 -6.85
CA THR A 332 0.78 3.37 -5.82
C THR A 332 -0.12 3.18 -4.60
N ARG A 333 -1.37 2.72 -4.78
CA ARG A 333 -2.30 2.40 -3.69
C ARG A 333 -1.77 1.24 -2.84
N PHE A 334 -1.11 0.26 -3.47
CA PHE A 334 -0.59 -0.91 -2.77
C PHE A 334 0.78 -0.68 -2.13
N PHE A 335 1.78 -0.20 -2.89
CA PHE A 335 3.15 -0.01 -2.39
C PHE A 335 3.38 1.35 -1.73
N GLY A 336 2.47 2.29 -1.92
CA GLY A 336 2.63 3.67 -1.46
C GLY A 336 3.16 4.61 -2.53
N ARG A 337 3.17 5.89 -2.18
CA ARG A 337 3.73 6.96 -3.02
C ARG A 337 5.24 6.88 -3.01
N ARG A 338 5.85 7.18 -4.16
CA ARG A 338 7.30 7.31 -4.25
C ARG A 338 7.75 8.47 -3.35
N PRO A 339 8.61 8.23 -2.35
CA PRO A 339 9.13 9.31 -1.55
C PRO A 339 10.02 10.18 -2.43
N ASP A 340 9.83 11.50 -2.36
CA ASP A 340 10.67 12.48 -3.04
C ASP A 340 12.14 12.33 -2.58
N SER A 341 13.07 12.62 -3.48
CA SER A 341 14.51 12.58 -3.23
C SER A 341 14.89 13.49 -2.05
N ASP A 342 14.25 14.65 -1.94
CA ASP A 342 14.45 15.58 -0.84
C ASP A 342 13.73 15.16 0.44
N MET A 343 12.53 14.59 0.33
CA MET A 343 11.81 14.04 1.48
C MET A 343 12.62 12.96 2.20
N ARG A 344 13.38 12.11 1.50
CA ARG A 344 14.27 11.11 2.15
C ARG A 344 15.44 11.74 2.89
N ARG A 345 15.89 12.92 2.45
CA ARG A 345 16.93 13.69 3.12
C ARG A 345 16.36 14.46 4.33
N GLN A 346 15.08 14.85 4.28
CA GLN A 346 14.37 15.67 5.27
C GLN A 346 13.55 14.87 6.31
N THR A 347 13.18 13.60 6.07
CA THR A 347 12.51 12.75 7.09
C THR A 347 13.43 12.32 8.24
N ARG A 348 14.68 12.81 8.26
CA ARG A 348 15.53 12.73 9.45
C ARG A 348 15.01 13.73 10.46
N GLU A 349 14.65 13.26 11.66
CA GLU A 349 14.04 14.03 12.76
C GLU A 349 14.86 15.25 13.25
N ASP A 350 16.01 15.53 12.64
CA ASP A 350 16.99 16.51 13.07
C ASP A 350 16.67 17.96 12.64
N GLN A 351 15.67 18.17 11.77
CA GLN A 351 15.26 19.53 11.36
C GLN A 351 13.83 19.83 11.82
N PRO A 352 13.62 20.79 12.74
CA PRO A 352 12.29 21.31 12.99
C PRO A 352 11.77 21.99 11.71
N HIS A 353 10.60 21.54 11.24
CA HIS A 353 9.92 22.18 10.12
C HIS A 353 9.35 23.52 10.62
N VAL A 354 9.96 24.63 10.17
CA VAL A 354 9.46 25.98 10.50
C VAL A 354 8.84 26.58 9.24
N THR A 355 7.54 26.86 9.28
CA THR A 355 6.87 27.67 8.27
C THR A 355 7.11 29.13 8.62
N GLU A 356 8.03 29.80 7.92
CA GLU A 356 8.16 31.26 8.04
C GLU A 356 7.04 31.93 7.25
N SER A 357 6.07 32.49 7.97
CA SER A 357 5.08 33.39 7.40
C SER A 357 5.79 34.64 6.91
N ILE A 358 5.97 34.79 5.59
CA ILE A 358 6.39 36.07 5.01
C ILE A 358 5.24 37.06 5.20
N ILE A 359 5.36 37.93 6.19
CA ILE A 359 4.51 39.13 6.30
C ILE A 359 5.15 40.16 5.37
N LEU A 360 4.50 40.42 4.24
CA LEU A 360 4.84 41.48 3.29
C LEU A 360 4.47 42.86 3.82
#